data_AF-A0A4R4Y6A7-F1
#
_entry.id   AF-A0A4R4Y6A7-F1
#
_cell.length_a   1.000
_cell.length_b   1.000
_cell.length_c   1.000
_cell.angle_alpha   90.00
_cell.angle_beta   90.00
_cell.angle_gamma   90.00
#
_symmetry.space_group_name_H-M   'P 1'
#
loop_
_entity.id
_entity.type
_entity.pdbx_description
1 polymer ?
#
loop_
_entity_poly.entity_id
_entity_poly.type
_entity_poly.pdbx_seq_one_letter_code
_entity_poly.pdbx_strand_id
1 'polypeptide(L)'
;MTAATQTVVTAIVDKRFHYSPPAAMDDLIRAVVDEPHHLNSSQVYVWDRPCRSWRADDGPAFPKSRLVVYTLPEFGWGALNHVDADNDEVVDSYNPDNPPHIPQLWFDPDGQLQYPATAAIPLDHVRNAVAEFCLTGKRPTCVRWQPGRWF
;
A
#
# COMPACT_ATOMS: atom_id res chain seq x y z
N MET A 1 -7.55 -32.57 -10.16
CA MET A 1 -8.35 -31.34 -10.04
C MET A 1 -7.50 -30.33 -9.29
N THR A 2 -6.96 -29.34 -9.98
CA THR A 2 -6.36 -28.16 -9.35
C THR A 2 -7.53 -27.28 -8.88
N ALA A 3 -7.68 -27.11 -7.56
CA ALA A 3 -8.59 -26.10 -7.04
C ALA A 3 -8.14 -24.75 -7.62
N ALA A 4 -9.06 -23.98 -8.20
CA ALA A 4 -8.76 -22.62 -8.61
C ALA A 4 -8.33 -21.84 -7.35
N THR A 5 -7.06 -21.47 -7.27
CA THR A 5 -6.56 -20.66 -6.16
C THR A 5 -7.26 -19.32 -6.22
N GLN A 6 -8.13 -19.06 -5.23
CA GLN A 6 -8.84 -17.79 -5.15
C GLN A 6 -7.83 -16.71 -4.73
N THR A 7 -7.68 -15.68 -5.56
CA THR A 7 -6.89 -14.50 -5.21
C THR A 7 -7.38 -13.93 -3.88
N VAL A 8 -6.44 -13.64 -2.98
CA VAL A 8 -6.69 -13.00 -1.68
C VAL A 8 -5.90 -11.70 -1.62
N VAL A 9 -6.60 -10.62 -1.25
CA VAL A 9 -5.97 -9.36 -0.86
C VAL A 9 -5.70 -9.43 0.63
N THR A 10 -4.45 -9.21 1.04
CA THR A 10 -4.08 -9.04 2.44
C THR A 10 -3.66 -7.59 2.68
N ALA A 11 -4.31 -6.91 3.61
CA ALA A 11 -3.87 -5.62 4.12
C ALA A 11 -3.36 -5.77 5.55
N ILE A 12 -2.22 -5.16 5.85
CA ILE A 12 -1.72 -4.98 7.20
C ILE A 12 -1.99 -3.52 7.57
N VAL A 13 -2.96 -3.30 8.46
CA VAL A 13 -3.37 -1.98 8.95
C VAL A 13 -3.14 -1.98 10.45
N ASP A 14 -2.40 -0.99 10.98
CA ASP A 14 -2.05 -0.91 12.40
C ASP A 14 -1.56 -2.24 13.00
N LYS A 15 -0.67 -2.92 12.26
CA LYS A 15 -0.05 -4.20 12.64
C LYS A 15 -1.05 -5.37 12.72
N ARG A 16 -2.26 -5.23 12.20
CA ARG A 16 -3.30 -6.27 12.12
C ARG A 16 -3.52 -6.71 10.68
N PHE A 17 -3.75 -8.01 10.49
CA PHE A 17 -3.97 -8.59 9.17
C PHE A 17 -5.47 -8.59 8.85
N HIS A 18 -5.81 -8.05 7.70
CA HIS A 18 -7.14 -8.01 7.11
C HIS A 18 -7.09 -8.77 5.80
N TYR A 19 -8.09 -9.62 5.55
CA TYR A 19 -8.16 -10.43 4.34
C TYR A 19 -9.47 -10.12 3.63
N SER A 20 -9.41 -9.93 2.32
CA SER A 20 -10.61 -9.76 1.51
C SER A 20 -10.47 -10.47 0.17
N PRO A 21 -11.52 -11.11 -0.35
CA PRO A 21 -11.56 -11.47 -1.76
C PRO A 21 -11.67 -10.20 -2.62
N PRO A 22 -11.21 -10.23 -3.89
CA PRO A 22 -11.32 -9.08 -4.79
C PRO A 22 -12.74 -8.53 -4.98
N ALA A 23 -13.79 -9.33 -4.72
CA ALA A 23 -15.18 -8.91 -4.85
C ALA A 23 -15.72 -8.09 -3.65
N ALA A 24 -14.97 -7.98 -2.53
CA ALA A 24 -15.42 -7.32 -1.30
C ALA A 24 -14.37 -6.32 -0.76
N MET A 25 -13.69 -5.61 -1.66
CA MET A 25 -12.55 -4.74 -1.30
C MET A 25 -12.95 -3.40 -0.70
N ASP A 26 -14.20 -2.96 -0.83
CA ASP A 26 -14.63 -1.62 -0.40
C ASP A 26 -14.31 -1.35 1.08
N ASP A 27 -14.59 -2.32 1.96
CA ASP A 27 -14.28 -2.22 3.39
C ASP A 27 -12.76 -2.19 3.66
N LEU A 28 -11.99 -2.94 2.87
CA LEU A 28 -10.53 -2.98 2.99
C LEU A 28 -9.90 -1.67 2.50
N ILE A 29 -10.39 -1.10 1.40
CA ILE A 29 -9.94 0.18 0.87
C ILE A 29 -10.27 1.28 1.89
N ARG A 30 -11.49 1.29 2.42
CA ARG A 30 -11.91 2.23 3.49
C ARG A 30 -10.96 2.16 4.68
N ALA A 31 -10.66 0.94 5.15
CA ALA A 31 -9.75 0.71 6.28
C ALA A 31 -8.27 1.00 5.98
N VAL A 32 -7.84 1.06 4.72
CA VAL A 32 -6.44 1.37 4.36
C VAL A 32 -6.26 2.87 4.08
N VAL A 33 -7.28 3.50 3.50
CA VAL A 33 -7.16 4.83 2.89
C VAL A 33 -7.93 5.89 3.66
N ASP A 34 -9.16 5.61 4.07
CA ASP A 34 -10.10 6.62 4.56
C ASP A 34 -10.11 6.73 6.09
N GLU A 35 -9.65 5.69 6.79
CA GLU A 35 -9.48 5.69 8.24
C GLU A 35 -8.09 6.29 8.63
N PRO A 36 -7.97 7.07 9.73
CA PRO A 36 -6.68 7.64 10.13
C PRO A 36 -5.73 6.61 10.77
N HIS A 37 -4.47 6.56 10.28
CA HIS A 37 -3.41 5.66 10.78
C HIS A 37 -2.10 6.41 11.06
N HIS A 38 -2.12 7.43 11.92
CA HIS A 38 -1.01 8.37 12.13
C HIS A 38 0.33 7.75 12.57
N LEU A 39 0.33 6.48 12.99
CA LEU A 39 1.51 5.81 13.55
C LEU A 39 2.07 4.73 12.64
N ASN A 40 1.37 4.29 11.59
CA ASN A 40 1.83 3.19 10.75
C ASN A 40 1.37 3.35 9.30
N SER A 41 2.29 3.10 8.37
CA SER A 41 1.91 2.83 6.99
C SER A 41 1.23 1.46 6.89
N SER A 42 0.16 1.41 6.10
CA SER A 42 -0.49 0.17 5.73
C SER A 42 0.31 -0.55 4.65
N GLN A 43 0.23 -1.89 4.62
CA GLN A 43 0.85 -2.70 3.57
C GLN A 43 -0.21 -3.58 2.90
N VAL A 44 -0.28 -3.54 1.58
CA VAL A 44 -1.24 -4.31 0.78
C VAL A 44 -0.49 -5.30 -0.09
N TYR A 45 -1.01 -6.52 -0.12
CA TYR A 45 -0.50 -7.65 -0.88
C TYR A 45 -1.64 -8.32 -1.63
N VAL A 46 -1.35 -8.81 -2.84
CA VAL A 46 -2.29 -9.62 -3.63
C VAL A 46 -1.60 -10.94 -3.96
N TRP A 47 -2.25 -12.05 -3.63
CA TRP A 47 -1.64 -13.36 -3.82
C TRP A 47 -2.68 -14.47 -4.03
N ASP A 48 -2.21 -15.68 -4.31
CA ASP A 48 -3.04 -16.88 -4.51
C ASP A 48 -3.50 -17.50 -3.18
N ARG A 49 -3.07 -16.94 -2.05
CA ARG A 49 -3.37 -17.36 -0.68
C ARG A 49 -3.20 -16.18 0.30
N PRO A 50 -3.77 -16.23 1.53
CA PRO A 50 -3.55 -15.20 2.54
C PRO A 50 -2.07 -15.06 2.92
N CYS A 51 -1.60 -13.84 3.16
CA CYS A 51 -0.29 -13.66 3.79
C CYS A 51 -0.34 -14.13 5.25
N ARG A 52 0.81 -14.52 5.79
CA ARG A 52 0.91 -14.99 7.18
C ARG A 52 1.92 -14.18 7.95
N SER A 53 1.55 -13.86 9.19
CA SER A 53 2.46 -13.20 10.13
C SER A 53 3.48 -14.17 10.71
N TRP A 54 4.50 -13.64 11.38
CA TRP A 54 5.49 -14.40 12.15
C TRP A 54 4.89 -15.19 13.33
N ARG A 55 3.62 -14.96 13.68
CA ARG A 55 2.89 -15.71 14.71
C ARG A 55 2.24 -16.99 14.18
N ALA A 56 2.23 -17.22 12.86
CA ALA A 56 1.70 -18.45 12.29
C ALA A 56 2.63 -19.64 12.56
N ASP A 57 2.06 -20.82 12.79
CA ASP A 57 2.81 -22.04 13.16
C ASP A 57 3.86 -22.45 12.12
N ASP A 58 3.60 -22.15 10.84
CA ASP A 58 4.51 -22.44 9.72
C ASP A 58 5.29 -21.21 9.24
N GLY A 59 5.28 -20.15 10.04
CA GLY A 59 6.07 -18.93 9.81
C GLY A 59 5.46 -17.94 8.81
N PRO A 60 6.15 -16.81 8.61
CA PRO A 60 5.67 -15.75 7.73
C PRO A 60 5.67 -16.18 6.26
N ALA A 61 4.65 -15.75 5.52
CA ALA A 61 4.54 -16.00 4.08
C ALA A 61 3.96 -14.78 3.37
N PHE A 62 4.69 -14.24 2.40
CA PHE A 62 4.34 -13.03 1.66
C PHE A 62 4.74 -13.17 0.19
N PRO A 63 3.96 -12.59 -0.74
CA PRO A 63 4.44 -12.40 -2.10
C PRO A 63 5.53 -11.33 -2.13
N LYS A 64 6.26 -11.26 -3.25
CA LYS A 64 7.38 -10.33 -3.45
C LYS A 64 6.96 -8.92 -3.89
N SER A 65 5.74 -8.77 -4.41
CA SER A 65 5.15 -7.47 -4.72
C SER A 65 4.32 -6.95 -3.55
N ARG A 66 4.49 -5.68 -3.22
CA ARG A 66 3.80 -4.98 -2.12
C ARG A 66 3.48 -3.55 -2.52
N LEU A 67 2.34 -3.06 -2.06
CA LEU A 67 2.04 -1.63 -2.00
C LEU A 67 2.04 -1.17 -0.54
N VAL A 68 2.88 -0.19 -0.21
CA VAL A 68 2.87 0.52 1.09
C VAL A 68 2.06 1.81 0.91
N VAL A 69 1.19 2.09 1.87
CA VAL A 69 0.21 3.18 1.80
C VAL A 69 0.26 3.97 3.10
N TYR A 70 0.53 5.26 3.00
CA TYR A 70 0.41 6.19 4.13
C TYR A 70 -0.58 7.30 3.76
N THR A 71 -1.58 7.53 4.61
CA THR A 71 -2.61 8.54 4.37
C THR A 71 -2.78 9.44 5.58
N LEU A 72 -3.17 10.68 5.28
CA LEU A 72 -3.70 11.65 6.23
C LEU A 72 -5.07 12.10 5.71
N PRO A 73 -6.13 11.32 5.99
CA PRO A 73 -7.45 11.55 5.40
C PRO A 73 -8.03 12.93 5.72
N GLU A 74 -7.79 13.39 6.95
CA GLU A 74 -8.20 14.72 7.45
C GLU A 74 -7.59 15.88 6.65
N PHE A 75 -6.44 15.68 6.01
CA PHE A 75 -5.78 16.65 5.16
C PHE A 75 -5.98 16.37 3.66
N GLY A 76 -6.57 15.23 3.29
CA GLY A 76 -6.82 14.84 1.90
C GLY A 76 -5.58 14.41 1.12
N TRP A 77 -4.52 13.95 1.81
CA TRP A 77 -3.25 13.57 1.19
C TRP A 77 -2.79 12.16 1.57
N GLY A 78 -1.99 11.55 0.70
CA GLY A 78 -1.25 10.34 1.01
C GLY A 78 -0.08 10.12 0.06
N ALA A 79 0.69 9.09 0.35
CA ALA A 79 1.82 8.66 -0.46
C ALA A 79 1.82 7.14 -0.59
N LEU A 80 2.39 6.66 -1.70
CA LEU A 80 2.49 5.26 -2.04
C LEU A 80 3.95 4.89 -2.23
N ASN A 81 4.30 3.67 -1.85
CA ASN A 81 5.53 3.02 -2.28
C ASN A 81 5.17 1.64 -2.84
N HIS A 82 5.59 1.34 -4.05
CA HIS A 82 5.45 0.01 -4.64
C HIS A 82 6.81 -0.66 -4.70
N VAL A 83 6.85 -1.88 -4.17
CA VAL A 83 8.03 -2.76 -4.19
C VAL A 83 7.74 -3.94 -5.09
N ASP A 84 8.64 -4.20 -6.02
CA ASP A 84 8.72 -5.45 -6.78
C ASP A 84 10.10 -6.08 -6.57
N ALA A 85 10.18 -6.99 -5.61
CA ALA A 85 11.44 -7.65 -5.29
C ALA A 85 11.88 -8.71 -6.32
N ASP A 86 11.02 -9.11 -7.27
CA ASP A 86 11.47 -9.96 -8.38
C ASP A 86 12.26 -9.16 -9.42
N ASN A 87 11.93 -7.88 -9.59
CA ASN A 87 12.56 -6.98 -10.55
C ASN A 87 13.54 -5.96 -9.93
N ASP A 88 13.79 -6.04 -8.62
CA ASP A 88 14.59 -5.08 -7.85
C ASP A 88 14.13 -3.62 -8.05
N GLU A 89 12.80 -3.42 -8.18
CA GLU A 89 12.20 -2.12 -8.44
C GLU A 89 11.49 -1.58 -7.20
N VAL A 90 11.85 -0.35 -6.82
CA VAL A 90 11.13 0.42 -5.80
C VAL A 90 10.82 1.80 -6.34
N VAL A 91 9.55 2.16 -6.25
CA VAL A 91 9.06 3.46 -6.71
C VAL A 91 8.11 4.07 -5.70
N ASP A 92 8.18 5.39 -5.57
CA ASP A 92 7.22 6.18 -4.81
C ASP A 92 6.23 6.83 -5.77
N SER A 93 5.02 7.13 -5.29
CA SER A 93 4.10 7.99 -6.05
C SER A 93 4.79 9.30 -6.43
N TYR A 94 4.32 9.93 -7.50
CA TYR A 94 4.90 11.19 -7.98
C TYR A 94 3.82 12.20 -8.34
N ASN A 95 3.94 13.36 -7.73
CA ASN A 95 3.15 14.56 -7.98
C ASN A 95 4.08 15.67 -8.50
N PRO A 96 4.10 15.91 -9.83
CA PRO A 96 4.96 16.92 -10.44
C PRO A 96 4.55 18.36 -10.10
N ASP A 97 3.29 18.56 -9.69
CA ASP A 97 2.77 19.89 -9.38
C ASP A 97 3.31 20.41 -8.05
N ASN A 98 3.76 19.50 -7.18
CA ASN A 98 4.41 19.75 -5.88
C ASN A 98 3.86 20.99 -5.16
N PRO A 99 2.56 21.00 -4.80
CA PRO A 99 1.93 22.18 -4.23
C PRO A 99 2.63 22.62 -2.93
N PRO A 100 2.61 23.93 -2.60
CA PRO A 100 3.11 24.39 -1.32
C PRO A 100 2.21 23.87 -0.19
N HIS A 101 2.80 23.70 1.01
CA HIS A 101 2.09 23.33 2.25
C HIS A 101 1.49 21.91 2.31
N ILE A 102 2.09 20.95 1.60
CA ILE A 102 1.75 19.52 1.78
C ILE A 102 2.14 19.09 3.20
N PRO A 103 1.25 18.39 3.94
CA PRO A 103 1.60 17.84 5.23
C PRO A 103 2.74 16.83 5.10
N GLN A 104 3.54 16.70 6.14
CA GLN A 104 4.61 15.72 6.15
C GLN A 104 4.02 14.31 6.16
N LEU A 105 4.44 13.49 5.17
CA LEU A 105 4.01 12.10 5.04
C LEU A 105 5.15 11.17 5.44
N TRP A 106 4.83 10.19 6.28
CA TRP A 106 5.82 9.26 6.82
C TRP A 106 5.80 7.95 6.05
N PHE A 107 6.99 7.43 5.76
CA PHE A 107 7.16 6.05 5.31
C PHE A 107 7.20 5.10 6.51
N ASP A 108 8.02 5.45 7.51
CA ASP A 108 8.15 4.75 8.78
C ASP A 108 8.28 5.80 9.90
N PRO A 109 7.21 6.07 10.66
CA PRO A 109 7.26 7.02 11.77
C PRO A 109 8.27 6.63 12.86
N ASP A 110 8.41 5.34 13.16
CA ASP A 110 9.33 4.85 14.20
C ASP A 110 10.79 5.02 13.74
N GLY A 111 11.05 4.77 12.46
CA GLY A 111 12.35 4.98 11.81
C GLY A 111 12.65 6.43 11.43
N GLN A 112 11.73 7.37 11.67
CA GLN A 112 11.78 8.76 11.22
C GLN A 112 12.01 8.93 9.71
N LEU A 113 11.53 7.97 8.90
CA LEU A 113 11.68 7.99 7.45
C LEU A 113 10.47 8.67 6.82
N GLN A 114 10.75 9.67 5.98
CA GLN A 114 9.73 10.49 5.33
C GLN A 114 9.71 10.23 3.84
N TYR A 115 8.53 10.35 3.25
CA TYR A 115 8.41 10.51 1.82
C TYR A 115 8.97 11.86 1.38
N PRO A 116 9.58 11.97 0.19
CA PRO A 116 9.85 13.27 -0.41
C PRO A 116 8.52 14.00 -0.66
N ALA A 117 8.51 15.34 -0.60
CA ALA A 117 7.31 16.14 -0.83
C ALA A 117 6.65 15.85 -2.19
N THR A 118 7.47 15.56 -3.20
CA THR A 118 7.00 15.19 -4.55
C THR A 118 6.24 13.86 -4.59
N ALA A 119 6.23 13.06 -3.51
CA ALA A 119 5.46 11.82 -3.48
C ALA A 119 4.02 11.98 -2.98
N ALA A 120 3.68 13.12 -2.40
CA ALA A 120 2.35 13.37 -1.89
C ALA A 120 1.34 13.58 -3.03
N ILE A 121 0.32 12.72 -3.06
CA ILE A 121 -0.77 12.76 -4.03
C ILE A 121 -2.13 12.93 -3.32
N PRO A 122 -3.14 13.50 -4.00
CA PRO A 122 -4.48 13.61 -3.44
C PRO A 122 -5.04 12.25 -3.00
N LEU A 123 -5.81 12.24 -1.91
CA LEU A 123 -6.37 11.00 -1.33
C LEU A 123 -7.20 10.19 -2.34
N ASP A 124 -7.90 10.85 -3.26
CA ASP A 124 -8.66 10.18 -4.32
C ASP A 124 -7.77 9.38 -5.27
N HIS A 125 -6.56 9.87 -5.57
CA HIS A 125 -5.58 9.14 -6.37
C HIS A 125 -5.02 7.94 -5.60
N VAL A 126 -4.80 8.08 -4.28
CA VAL A 126 -4.42 6.97 -3.40
C VAL A 126 -5.48 5.87 -3.46
N ARG A 127 -6.76 6.24 -3.29
CA ARG A 127 -7.88 5.28 -3.30
C ARG A 127 -7.95 4.51 -4.62
N ASN A 128 -7.86 5.21 -5.74
CA ASN A 128 -7.88 4.59 -7.06
C ASN A 128 -6.69 3.64 -7.27
N ALA A 129 -5.50 4.04 -6.81
CA ALA A 129 -4.30 3.20 -6.92
C ALA A 129 -4.37 1.95 -6.05
N VAL A 130 -4.88 2.06 -4.82
CA VAL A 130 -5.10 0.89 -3.94
C VAL A 130 -6.12 -0.05 -4.57
N ALA A 131 -7.22 0.46 -5.11
CA ALA A 131 -8.22 -0.36 -5.80
C ALA A 131 -7.63 -1.09 -7.02
N GLU A 132 -6.86 -0.38 -7.87
CA GLU A 132 -6.19 -0.97 -9.03
C GLU A 132 -5.17 -2.04 -8.60
N PHE A 133 -4.38 -1.79 -7.55
CA PHE A 133 -3.43 -2.76 -7.02
C PHE A 133 -4.15 -4.01 -6.51
N CYS A 134 -5.24 -3.85 -5.75
CA CYS A 134 -5.99 -4.99 -5.21
C CYS A 134 -6.59 -5.88 -6.32
N LEU A 135 -6.96 -5.30 -7.46
CA LEU A 135 -7.47 -6.04 -8.63
C LEU A 135 -6.37 -6.75 -9.42
N THR A 136 -5.20 -6.13 -9.56
CA THR A 136 -4.17 -6.56 -10.52
C THR A 136 -2.96 -7.24 -9.89
N GLY A 137 -2.68 -6.93 -8.62
CA GLY A 137 -1.43 -7.26 -7.94
C GLY A 137 -0.19 -6.63 -8.58
N LYS A 138 -0.36 -5.60 -9.42
CA LYS A 138 0.71 -4.94 -10.18
C LYS A 138 0.76 -3.46 -9.83
N ARG A 139 1.92 -2.85 -10.07
CA ARG A 139 2.10 -1.38 -9.93
C ARG A 139 0.95 -0.62 -10.59
N PRO A 140 0.17 0.18 -9.82
CA PRO A 140 -0.93 0.96 -10.36
C PRO A 140 -0.51 1.91 -11.47
N THR A 141 -1.31 2.00 -12.52
CA THR A 141 -1.07 2.85 -13.69
C THR A 141 -1.84 4.17 -13.63
N CYS A 142 -2.85 4.26 -12.76
CA CYS A 142 -3.64 5.48 -12.55
C CYS A 142 -2.87 6.62 -11.84
N VAL A 143 -1.65 6.37 -11.37
CA VAL A 143 -0.76 7.37 -10.78
C VAL A 143 0.62 7.34 -11.43
N ARG A 144 1.35 8.45 -11.29
CA ARG A 144 2.76 8.53 -11.75
C ARG A 144 3.69 8.07 -10.64
N TRP A 145 4.87 7.65 -11.04
CA TRP A 145 5.90 7.09 -10.17
C TRP A 145 7.23 7.82 -10.36
N GLN A 146 8.01 7.89 -9.30
CA GLN A 146 9.40 8.33 -9.30
C GLN A 146 10.27 7.25 -8.65
N PRO A 147 11.60 7.24 -8.89
CA PRO A 147 12.49 6.33 -8.17
C PRO A 147 12.32 6.45 -6.67
N GLY A 148 12.02 5.33 -6.01
CA GLY A 148 11.87 5.24 -4.57
C GLY A 148 13.16 4.74 -3.92
N ARG A 149 13.11 4.52 -2.61
CA ARG A 149 14.23 3.94 -1.87
C ARG A 149 13.80 2.66 -1.17
N TRP A 150 14.74 1.72 -1.12
CA TRP A 150 14.70 0.64 -0.15
C TRP A 150 14.92 1.23 1.24
N PHE A 151 14.12 0.80 2.21
CA PHE A 151 14.21 1.20 3.61
C PHE A 151 14.33 -0.06 4.48
#